data_AF-Q10V95-F1
#
_entry.id   AF-Q10V95-F1
#
_cell.length_a   1.000
_cell.length_b   1.000
_cell.length_c   1.000
_cell.angle_alpha   90.00
_cell.angle_beta   90.00
_cell.angle_gamma   90.00
#
_symmetry.space_group_name_H-M   'P 1'
#
loop_
_entity.id
_entity.type
_entity.pdbx_description
1 polymer ?
#
loop_
_entity_poly.entity_id
_entity_poly.type
_entity_poly.pdbx_seq_one_letter_code
_entity_poly.pdbx_strand_id
1 'polypeptide(L)'
;MLKYKGEIAVIKVTVSEKSYTSSASFLSLDYIPKYGEENGKKYEFSGYRGWRGLCLESGSKIRINADINGSYNIMRKVIPIVFDGGIEGVVVRPVRITPNQTKN
;
A
#
# COMPACT_ATOMS: atom_id res chain seq x y z
N MET A 1 15.94 7.18 14.21
CA MET A 1 16.59 7.69 12.98
C MET A 1 15.61 8.36 12.02
N LEU A 2 14.57 7.68 11.52
CA LEU A 2 13.63 8.28 10.55
C LEU A 2 12.85 9.49 11.09
N LYS A 3 12.26 9.39 12.30
CA LYS A 3 11.55 10.52 12.93
C LYS A 3 12.46 11.75 13.06
N TYR A 4 13.63 11.57 13.65
CA TYR A 4 14.64 12.61 13.81
C TYR A 4 15.03 13.29 12.48
N LYS A 5 15.35 12.53 11.43
CA LYS A 5 15.68 13.12 10.12
C LYS A 5 14.48 13.79 9.47
N GLY A 6 13.28 13.25 9.67
CA GLY A 6 12.04 13.87 9.21
C GLY A 6 11.81 15.23 9.85
N GLU A 7 11.98 15.35 11.17
CA GLU A 7 11.84 16.60 11.91
C GLU A 7 12.80 17.69 11.40
N ILE A 8 14.05 17.35 11.12
CA ILE A 8 15.03 18.28 10.52
C ILE A 8 14.57 18.78 9.15
N ALA A 9 13.92 17.92 8.36
CA ALA A 9 13.38 18.25 7.05
C ALA A 9 11.95 18.81 7.09
N VAL A 10 11.38 19.08 8.28
CA VAL A 10 9.99 19.54 8.46
C VAL A 10 8.95 18.54 7.93
N ILE A 11 9.28 17.24 7.99
CA ILE A 11 8.41 16.12 7.60
C ILE A 11 7.95 15.38 8.85
N LYS A 12 6.64 15.36 9.10
CA LYS A 12 6.04 14.59 10.19
C LYS A 12 6.06 13.10 9.87
N VAL A 13 6.75 12.31 10.71
CA VAL A 13 6.82 10.85 10.58
C VAL A 13 5.93 10.17 11.62
N THR A 14 4.83 9.58 11.17
CA THR A 14 3.91 8.80 12.01
C THR A 14 4.28 7.31 11.98
N VAL A 15 4.34 6.65 13.14
CA VAL A 15 4.53 5.20 13.24
C VAL A 15 3.16 4.56 13.45
N SER A 16 2.85 3.54 12.65
CA SER A 16 1.60 2.79 12.72
C SER A 16 1.90 1.29 12.63
N GLU A 17 0.96 0.46 13.05
CA GLU A 17 1.08 -0.98 12.94
C GLU A 17 0.97 -1.47 11.48
N LYS A 18 1.59 -2.62 11.19
CA LYS A 18 1.70 -3.18 9.83
C LYS A 18 0.82 -4.43 9.62
N SER A 19 -0.02 -4.78 10.58
CA SER A 19 -0.80 -6.02 10.58
C SER A 19 -1.61 -6.19 9.29
N TYR A 20 -1.52 -7.39 8.69
CA TYR A 20 -2.22 -7.83 7.48
C TYR A 20 -1.91 -7.07 6.18
N THR A 21 -1.08 -6.02 6.21
CA THR A 21 -0.78 -5.18 5.02
C THR A 21 -0.05 -5.90 3.89
N SER A 22 0.59 -7.04 4.17
CA SER A 22 1.25 -7.87 3.15
C SER A 22 0.35 -8.91 2.50
N SER A 23 -0.79 -9.22 3.13
CA SER A 23 -1.74 -10.24 2.67
C SER A 23 -2.97 -9.59 2.04
N ALA A 24 -3.47 -8.48 2.60
CA ALA A 24 -4.54 -7.73 1.96
C ALA A 24 -4.14 -7.28 0.55
N SER A 25 -5.02 -7.46 -0.42
CA SER A 25 -4.88 -6.86 -1.74
C SER A 25 -5.18 -5.37 -1.66
N PHE A 26 -4.24 -4.56 -2.15
CA PHE A 26 -4.51 -3.17 -2.44
C PHE A 26 -5.53 -3.01 -3.58
N LEU A 27 -5.41 -3.79 -4.65
CA LEU A 27 -6.20 -3.63 -5.87
C LEU A 27 -7.68 -3.97 -5.67
N SER A 28 -7.97 -5.01 -4.90
CA SER A 28 -9.33 -5.42 -4.53
C SER A 28 -9.91 -4.57 -3.39
N LEU A 29 -9.12 -3.64 -2.84
CA LEU A 29 -9.47 -2.83 -1.68
C LEU A 29 -9.92 -3.66 -0.48
N ASP A 30 -9.22 -4.77 -0.21
CA ASP A 30 -9.53 -5.65 0.93
C ASP A 30 -9.59 -4.85 2.24
N TYR A 31 -10.50 -5.22 3.13
CA TYR A 31 -10.57 -4.68 4.48
C TYR A 31 -9.29 -5.08 5.26
N ILE A 32 -8.69 -4.11 5.97
CA ILE A 32 -7.44 -4.32 6.71
C ILE A 32 -7.72 -4.14 8.20
N PRO A 33 -7.90 -5.24 8.96
CA PRO A 33 -8.21 -5.16 10.37
C PRO A 33 -7.03 -4.64 11.18
N LYS A 34 -7.33 -4.08 12.36
CA LYS A 34 -6.32 -3.80 13.38
C LYS A 34 -6.04 -5.04 14.20
N TYR A 35 -4.79 -5.19 14.62
CA TYR A 35 -4.41 -6.34 15.43
C TYR A 35 -5.12 -6.32 16.80
N GLY A 36 -5.73 -7.44 17.18
CA GLY A 36 -6.38 -7.61 18.48
C GLY A 36 -7.81 -7.07 18.61
N GLU A 37 -8.36 -6.39 17.59
CA GLU A 37 -9.73 -5.85 17.68
C GLU A 37 -10.82 -6.91 17.42
N GLU A 38 -10.53 -8.01 16.72
CA GLU A 38 -11.54 -9.05 16.44
C GLU A 38 -11.05 -10.44 16.90
N ASN A 39 -11.47 -10.80 18.11
CA ASN A 39 -11.18 -12.08 18.78
C ASN A 39 -11.56 -13.29 17.91
N GLY A 40 -10.58 -13.91 17.26
CA GLY A 40 -10.71 -15.23 16.64
C GLY A 40 -11.33 -15.30 15.25
N LYS A 41 -11.60 -14.16 14.58
CA LYS A 41 -12.04 -14.19 13.18
C LYS A 41 -10.87 -14.53 12.26
N LYS A 42 -11.08 -15.50 11.35
CA LYS A 42 -10.20 -15.72 10.21
C LYS A 42 -10.55 -14.70 9.14
N TYR A 43 -9.54 -13.95 8.70
CA TYR A 43 -9.67 -13.03 7.57
C TYR A 43 -9.20 -13.73 6.31
N GLU A 44 -10.04 -13.71 5.29
CA GLU A 44 -9.66 -14.10 3.95
C GLU A 44 -9.28 -12.84 3.19
N PHE A 45 -8.08 -12.85 2.62
CA PHE A 45 -7.58 -11.77 1.80
C PHE A 45 -7.51 -12.26 0.36
N SER A 46 -7.79 -11.36 -0.58
CA SER A 46 -7.63 -11.67 -2.00
C SER A 46 -6.16 -11.63 -2.42
N GLY A 47 -5.29 -10.95 -1.67
CA GLY A 47 -3.85 -10.93 -1.92
C GLY A 47 -3.07 -12.08 -1.29
N TYR A 48 -2.02 -12.54 -1.98
CA TYR A 48 -1.05 -13.47 -1.41
C TYR A 48 0.35 -13.30 -2.00
N ARG A 49 1.36 -13.76 -1.25
CA ARG A 49 2.76 -13.68 -1.65
C ARG A 49 3.15 -14.92 -2.44
N GLY A 50 3.08 -14.85 -3.77
CA GLY A 50 3.47 -15.96 -4.65
C GLY A 50 4.97 -16.11 -4.86
N TRP A 51 5.71 -15.00 -4.93
CA TRP A 51 7.17 -15.00 -5.15
C TRP A 51 7.86 -13.89 -4.36
N ARG A 52 9.18 -13.94 -4.29
CA ARG A 52 9.96 -12.85 -3.69
C ARG A 52 9.75 -11.58 -4.52
N GLY A 53 9.30 -10.51 -3.85
CA GLY A 53 9.07 -9.20 -4.47
C GLY A 53 7.72 -9.04 -5.17
N LEU A 54 6.88 -10.07 -5.24
CA LEU A 54 5.57 -10.01 -5.90
C LEU A 54 4.43 -10.40 -4.96
N CYS A 55 3.33 -9.64 -5.06
CA CYS A 55 2.02 -9.98 -4.52
C CYS A 55 1.09 -10.31 -5.69
N LEU A 56 0.29 -11.36 -5.52
CA LEU A 56 -0.63 -11.90 -6.51
C LEU A 56 -2.05 -11.77 -6.00
N GLU A 57 -2.96 -11.47 -6.92
CA GLU A 57 -4.39 -11.44 -6.63
C GLU A 57 -5.03 -12.78 -6.94
N SER A 58 -5.63 -13.36 -5.92
CA SER A 58 -6.38 -14.60 -5.94
C SER A 58 -7.47 -14.54 -7.01
N GLY A 59 -7.54 -15.57 -7.84
CA GLY A 59 -8.49 -15.63 -8.95
C GLY A 59 -8.15 -14.73 -10.15
N SER A 60 -7.02 -14.01 -10.13
CA SER A 60 -6.57 -13.17 -11.24
C SER A 60 -5.15 -13.52 -11.71
N LYS A 61 -4.77 -13.01 -12.89
CA LYS A 61 -3.37 -13.06 -13.37
C LYS A 61 -2.57 -11.81 -12.99
N ILE A 62 -3.15 -10.90 -12.21
CA ILE A 62 -2.54 -9.61 -11.85
C ILE A 62 -1.47 -9.84 -10.78
N ARG A 63 -0.34 -9.16 -10.97
CA ARG A 63 0.81 -9.21 -10.06
C ARG A 63 1.31 -7.79 -9.84
N ILE A 64 1.54 -7.43 -8.59
CA ILE A 64 2.11 -6.14 -8.21
C ILE A 64 3.34 -6.36 -7.36
N ASN A 65 4.22 -5.36 -7.31
CA ASN A 65 5.36 -5.40 -6.41
C ASN A 65 4.86 -5.46 -4.95
N ALA A 66 5.44 -6.35 -4.15
CA ALA A 66 5.04 -6.57 -2.77
C ALA A 66 5.24 -5.32 -1.88
N ASP A 67 6.28 -4.53 -2.12
CA ASP A 67 6.53 -3.28 -1.42
C ASP A 67 5.50 -2.23 -1.81
N ILE A 68 5.13 -2.17 -3.09
CA ILE A 68 4.05 -1.29 -3.57
C ILE A 68 2.72 -1.65 -2.88
N ASN A 69 2.36 -2.95 -2.82
CA ASN A 69 1.17 -3.41 -2.11
C ASN A 69 1.19 -2.98 -0.64
N GLY A 70 2.29 -3.27 0.05
CA GLY A 70 2.46 -2.94 1.46
C GLY A 70 2.38 -1.43 1.73
N SER A 71 3.03 -0.61 0.90
CA SER A 71 3.01 0.85 1.03
C SER A 71 1.61 1.43 0.85
N TYR A 72 0.86 0.99 -0.16
CA TYR A 72 -0.52 1.46 -0.34
C TYR A 72 -1.45 1.00 0.78
N ASN A 73 -1.29 -0.24 1.27
CA ASN A 73 -2.08 -0.73 2.38
C ASN A 73 -1.79 0.00 3.70
N ILE A 74 -0.53 0.39 3.97
CA ILE A 74 -0.20 1.27 5.09
C ILE A 74 -0.91 2.61 4.95
N MET A 75 -0.89 3.19 3.75
CA MET A 75 -1.55 4.47 3.47
C MET A 75 -3.06 4.40 3.75
N ARG A 76 -3.74 3.37 3.24
CA ARG A 76 -5.17 3.11 3.50
C ARG A 76 -5.48 2.89 4.98
N LYS A 77 -4.59 2.21 5.70
CA LYS A 77 -4.78 1.92 7.13
C LYS A 77 -4.63 3.17 8.01
N VAL A 78 -3.72 4.08 7.64
CA VAL A 78 -3.51 5.34 8.37
C VAL A 78 -4.55 6.39 7.97
N ILE A 79 -4.95 6.43 6.70
CA ILE A 79 -5.92 7.38 6.14
C ILE A 79 -7.02 6.56 5.43
N PRO A 80 -8.11 6.18 6.12
CA PRO A 80 -9.16 5.35 5.52
C PRO A 80 -9.84 6.00 4.30
N ILE A 81 -9.96 7.32 4.31
CA ILE A 81 -10.55 8.12 3.22
C ILE A 81 -9.52 8.60 2.19
N VAL A 82 -8.38 7.90 2.06
CA VAL A 82 -7.24 8.31 1.22
C VAL A 82 -7.63 8.64 -0.23
N PHE A 83 -8.60 7.91 -0.79
CA PHE A 83 -9.09 8.11 -2.16
C PHE A 83 -10.36 8.95 -2.24
N ASP A 84 -10.88 9.42 -1.10
CA ASP A 84 -12.10 10.22 -0.98
C ASP A 84 -11.80 11.54 -0.25
N GLY A 85 -10.85 12.31 -0.81
CA GLY A 85 -10.47 13.63 -0.28
C GLY A 85 -9.58 13.63 0.97
N GLY A 86 -9.17 12.47 1.49
CA GLY A 86 -8.29 12.35 2.66
C GLY A 86 -6.84 12.77 2.45
N ILE A 87 -6.43 13.00 1.20
CA ILE A 87 -5.11 13.53 0.84
C ILE A 87 -5.30 14.70 -0.13
N GLU A 88 -4.70 15.85 0.20
CA GLU A 88 -4.74 17.06 -0.64
C GLU A 88 -3.96 16.90 -1.95
N GLY A 89 -2.86 16.15 -1.94
CA GLY A 89 -2.05 15.92 -3.13
C GLY A 89 -0.92 14.91 -2.95
N VAL A 90 -0.39 14.43 -4.07
CA VAL A 90 0.79 13.55 -4.11
C VAL A 90 2.00 14.38 -4.49
N VAL A 91 3.06 14.31 -3.69
CA VAL A 91 4.28 15.12 -3.86
C VAL A 91 4.97 14.88 -5.20
N VAL A 92 5.03 13.62 -5.67
CA VAL A 92 5.69 13.25 -6.93
C VAL A 92 4.88 12.18 -7.67
N ARG A 93 4.65 12.40 -8.97
CA ARG A 93 4.09 11.41 -9.89
C ARG A 93 5.12 11.10 -10.98
N PRO A 94 6.02 10.13 -10.76
CA PRO A 94 7.04 9.82 -11.76
C PRO A 94 6.36 9.27 -13.02
N VAL A 95 6.66 9.88 -14.17
CA VAL A 95 6.18 9.44 -15.48
C VAL A 95 7.29 8.67 -16.16
N ARG A 96 6.98 7.47 -16.66
CA ARG A 96 7.92 6.75 -17.54
C ARG A 96 7.91 7.44 -18.90
N ILE A 97 9.05 8.02 -19.26
CA ILE A 97 9.27 8.54 -20.61
C ILE A 97 10.03 7.48 -21.39
N THR A 98 9.51 7.08 -22.54
CA THR A 98 10.24 6.26 -23.51
C THR A 98 10.57 7.14 -24.71
N PRO A 99 11.82 7.65 -24.81
CA PRO A 99 12.25 8.41 -25.98
C PRO A 99 12.10 7.51 -27.22
N ASN A 100 11.52 8.04 -28.30
CA ASN A 100 11.30 7.37 -29.60
C ASN A 100 10.13 6.38 -29.72
N GLN A 101 9.09 6.46 -28.90
CA GLN A 101 7.81 5.85 -29.29
C GLN A 101 7.18 6.69 -30.40
N THR A 102 7.28 6.24 -31.65
CA THR A 102 6.44 6.72 -32.74
C THR A 102 4.99 6.54 -32.33
N LYS A 103 4.23 7.64 -32.27
CA LYS A 103 2.78 7.61 -32.10
C LYS A 103 2.22 6.83 -33.29
N ASN A 104 1.66 5.65 -33.03
CA ASN A 104 0.74 5.01 -33.97
C ASN A 104 -0.63 5.67 -33.87
#